data_AF-A0A920NJZ8-F1
#
_entry.id   AF-A0A920NJZ8-F1
#
_cell.length_a   1.000
_cell.length_b   1.000
_cell.length_c   1.000
_cell.angle_alpha   90.00
_cell.angle_beta   90.00
_cell.angle_gamma   90.00
#
_symmetry.space_group_name_H-M   'P 1'
#
loop_
_entity.id
_entity.type
_entity.pdbx_description
1 polymer ?
#
loop_
_entity_poly.entity_id
_entity_poly.type
_entity_poly.pdbx_seq_one_letter_code
_entity_poly.pdbx_strand_id
1 'polypeptide(L)'
;MPIDRGEIVSEWDKENGSYKRYAFTESGVSPRALPGTKNAVHFSPSDDHDEEGILISDEYTNPPLRRKIQEKRMRKMEGVLKDLEPPKLEGPKDAEVTLVGWGSCKGVIGEAVKILGEQGIAPNQLHFKYMLPFHSKEALEILNECKKTVCVEVNYTGQFARHLRAETGFSVDDTILKYDGEPFEPAFIVENVKSILQGKTASVDVTEEDAREIAYHYIRTHLGDSVRPNSIQIGNGVLADEPTWCIEIVKKENGEKNGDLYVGLRTGSTYMWKPLVTT
;
A
#
# COMPACT_ATOMS: atom_id res chain seq x y z
N MET A 1 16.29 23.63 -2.18
CA MET A 1 15.57 24.11 -3.38
C MET A 1 14.64 25.23 -2.93
N PRO A 2 14.68 26.44 -3.54
CA PRO A 2 13.74 27.50 -3.22
C PRO A 2 12.30 27.10 -3.58
N ILE A 3 11.32 27.60 -2.83
CA ILE A 3 9.90 27.32 -3.09
C ILE A 3 9.40 28.31 -4.13
N ASP A 4 9.03 27.82 -5.31
CA ASP A 4 8.27 28.60 -6.28
C ASP A 4 6.81 28.71 -5.81
N ARG A 5 6.33 29.95 -5.67
CA ARG A 5 4.96 30.25 -5.19
C ARG A 5 3.99 30.55 -6.34
N GLY A 6 4.45 30.43 -7.58
CA GLY A 6 3.71 30.82 -8.78
C GLY A 6 3.40 32.31 -8.82
N GLU A 7 2.36 32.67 -9.55
CA GLU A 7 1.96 34.06 -9.74
C GLU A 7 1.32 34.65 -8.48
N ILE A 8 2.04 35.55 -7.80
CA ILE A 8 1.58 36.29 -6.62
C ILE A 8 1.32 37.75 -6.99
N VAL A 9 0.12 38.21 -6.66
CA VAL A 9 -0.29 39.61 -6.87
C VAL A 9 0.10 40.45 -5.65
N SER A 10 1.02 41.39 -5.84
CA SER A 10 1.50 42.34 -4.82
C SER A 10 0.63 43.60 -4.72
N GLU A 11 0.06 44.03 -5.85
CA GLU A 11 -0.95 45.08 -5.95
C GLU A 11 -1.86 44.82 -7.17
N TRP A 12 -3.12 45.24 -7.08
CA TRP A 12 -4.04 45.16 -8.21
C TRP A 12 -4.33 46.55 -8.76
N ASP A 13 -4.24 46.70 -10.07
CA ASP A 13 -4.61 47.94 -10.74
C ASP A 13 -6.14 48.04 -10.86
N LYS A 14 -6.72 49.12 -10.33
CA LYS A 14 -8.17 49.34 -10.38
C LYS A 14 -8.67 49.59 -11.80
N GLU A 15 -7.79 50.03 -12.71
CA GLU A 15 -8.15 50.21 -14.13
C GLU A 15 -8.48 48.87 -14.81
N ASN A 16 -7.97 47.75 -14.27
CA ASN A 16 -8.29 46.41 -14.75
C ASN A 16 -9.63 45.85 -14.22
N GLY A 17 -10.40 46.66 -13.49
CA GLY A 17 -11.67 46.24 -12.88
C GLY A 17 -11.48 45.50 -11.55
N SER A 18 -12.48 44.69 -11.17
CA SER A 18 -12.44 43.89 -9.94
C SER A 18 -11.39 42.77 -10.04
N TYR A 19 -10.73 42.51 -8.91
CA TYR A 19 -9.76 41.43 -8.82
C TYR A 19 -10.47 40.06 -8.84
N LYS A 20 -10.09 39.23 -9.80
CA LYS A 20 -10.70 37.93 -10.05
C LYS A 20 -9.86 36.81 -9.44
N ARG A 21 -10.11 36.50 -8.17
CA ARG A 21 -9.37 35.46 -7.42
C ARG A 21 -9.40 34.10 -8.14
N TYR A 22 -10.48 33.79 -8.84
CA TYR A 22 -10.69 32.55 -9.55
C TYR A 22 -10.68 32.73 -11.07
N ALA A 23 -9.95 33.73 -11.58
CA ALA A 23 -9.76 33.99 -13.01
C ALA A 23 -9.55 32.72 -13.86
N PHE A 24 -10.19 32.66 -15.02
CA PHE A 24 -10.00 31.59 -15.99
C PHE A 24 -8.66 31.75 -16.68
N THR A 25 -7.75 30.81 -16.43
CA THR A 25 -6.45 30.72 -17.10
C THR A 25 -6.37 29.41 -17.89
N GLU A 26 -5.45 29.35 -18.85
CA GLU A 26 -5.18 28.14 -19.62
C GLU A 26 -4.70 27.00 -18.71
N SER A 27 -3.78 27.29 -17.78
CA SER A 27 -3.28 26.31 -16.79
C SER A 27 -4.32 25.92 -15.73
N GLY A 28 -5.39 26.70 -15.58
CA GLY A 28 -6.36 26.57 -14.49
C GLY A 28 -5.86 27.12 -13.13
N VAL A 29 -4.60 27.55 -13.04
CA VAL A 29 -4.04 28.23 -11.85
C VAL A 29 -4.30 29.73 -11.99
N SER A 30 -5.09 30.30 -11.07
CA SER A 30 -5.34 31.74 -11.03
C SER A 30 -4.27 32.48 -10.22
N PRO A 31 -3.94 33.73 -10.60
CA PRO A 31 -3.09 34.61 -9.79
C PRO A 31 -3.59 34.67 -8.34
N ARG A 32 -2.67 34.75 -7.39
CA ARG A 32 -3.01 34.76 -5.96
C ARG A 32 -2.53 36.02 -5.27
N ALA A 33 -3.47 36.84 -4.84
CA ALA A 33 -3.26 37.89 -3.85
C ALA A 33 -3.22 37.30 -2.42
N LEU A 34 -2.41 37.90 -1.55
CA LEU A 34 -2.40 37.58 -0.12
C LEU A 34 -3.34 38.54 0.63
N PRO A 35 -3.81 38.17 1.84
CA PRO A 35 -4.56 39.11 2.68
C PRO A 35 -3.77 40.42 2.88
N GLY A 36 -4.44 41.56 2.65
CA GLY A 36 -3.83 42.89 2.72
C GLY A 36 -3.25 43.42 1.40
N THR A 37 -3.21 42.62 0.32
CA THR A 37 -2.84 43.11 -1.02
C THR A 37 -3.76 44.25 -1.45
N LYS A 38 -3.16 45.40 -1.77
CA LYS A 38 -3.89 46.62 -2.17
C LYS A 38 -4.77 46.34 -3.39
N ASN A 39 -6.03 46.77 -3.30
CA ASN A 39 -7.06 46.66 -4.36
C ASN A 39 -7.45 45.23 -4.78
N ALA A 40 -7.00 44.18 -4.08
CA ALA A 40 -7.27 42.78 -4.42
C ALA A 40 -8.27 42.11 -3.45
N VAL A 41 -9.28 42.87 -3.01
CA VAL A 41 -10.35 42.33 -2.15
C VAL A 41 -11.10 41.25 -2.92
N HIS A 42 -11.31 40.10 -2.29
CA HIS A 42 -12.02 38.97 -2.89
C HIS A 42 -12.65 38.10 -1.80
N PHE A 43 -13.59 37.26 -2.21
CA PHE A 43 -14.21 36.24 -1.36
C PHE A 43 -13.61 34.87 -1.67
N SER A 44 -13.65 33.97 -0.69
CA SER A 44 -13.23 32.57 -0.88
C SER A 44 -14.26 31.61 -0.27
N PRO A 45 -15.42 31.46 -0.94
CA PRO A 45 -16.49 30.61 -0.44
C PRO A 45 -16.21 29.12 -0.70
N SER A 46 -16.87 28.25 0.08
CA SER A 46 -16.89 26.80 -0.12
C SER A 46 -17.82 26.37 -1.24
N ASP A 47 -18.92 27.11 -1.44
CA ASP A 47 -19.92 26.87 -2.47
C ASP A 47 -19.33 27.12 -3.87
N ASP A 48 -20.03 26.67 -4.90
CA ASP A 48 -19.58 26.97 -6.27
C ASP A 48 -19.67 28.46 -6.55
N HIS A 49 -18.73 28.98 -7.34
CA HIS A 49 -18.54 30.41 -7.48
C HIS A 49 -17.95 30.77 -8.84
N ASP A 50 -18.16 32.01 -9.25
CA ASP A 50 -17.57 32.58 -10.46
C ASP A 50 -16.08 32.99 -10.27
N GLU A 51 -15.53 33.72 -11.24
CA GLU A 51 -14.14 34.18 -11.22
C GLU A 51 -13.83 35.24 -10.14
N GLU A 52 -14.84 35.92 -9.61
CA GLU A 52 -14.74 36.93 -8.54
C GLU A 52 -15.01 36.33 -7.15
N GLY A 53 -15.54 35.10 -7.10
CA GLY A 53 -15.91 34.43 -5.85
C GLY A 53 -17.36 34.65 -5.46
N ILE A 54 -18.22 35.10 -6.38
CA ILE A 54 -19.66 35.25 -6.16
C ILE A 54 -20.33 33.88 -6.30
N LEU A 55 -21.23 33.58 -5.36
CA LEU A 55 -21.86 32.27 -5.25
C LEU A 55 -22.74 31.94 -6.45
N ILE A 56 -22.68 30.70 -6.89
CA ILE A 56 -23.61 30.07 -7.82
C ILE A 56 -24.45 29.09 -7.00
N SER A 57 -25.69 29.47 -6.70
CA SER A 57 -26.60 28.66 -5.88
C SER A 57 -27.56 27.82 -6.72
N ASP A 58 -28.40 27.04 -6.04
CA ASP A 58 -29.55 26.35 -6.62
C ASP A 58 -30.67 27.33 -7.03
N GLU A 59 -30.88 28.40 -6.26
CA GLU A 59 -31.82 29.49 -6.59
C GLU A 59 -31.34 30.31 -7.81
N TYR A 60 -30.04 30.61 -7.88
CA TYR A 60 -29.41 31.37 -8.97
C TYR A 60 -28.39 30.50 -9.69
N THR A 61 -28.90 29.49 -10.39
CA THR A 61 -28.05 28.53 -11.08
C THR A 61 -27.38 29.11 -12.34
N ASN A 62 -26.16 28.65 -12.61
CA ASN A 62 -25.47 28.90 -13.87
C ASN A 62 -24.68 27.65 -14.30
N PRO A 63 -25.34 26.63 -14.88
CA PRO A 63 -24.69 25.37 -15.24
C PRO A 63 -23.49 25.54 -16.20
N PRO A 64 -23.53 26.42 -17.23
CA PRO A 64 -22.35 26.67 -18.07
C PRO A 64 -21.14 27.20 -17.29
N LEU A 65 -21.35 28.18 -16.41
CA LEU A 65 -20.27 28.75 -15.60
C LEU A 65 -19.73 27.73 -14.58
N ARG A 66 -20.64 26.95 -13.98
CA ARG A 66 -20.30 25.87 -13.06
C ARG A 66 -19.40 24.82 -13.71
N ARG A 67 -19.74 24.39 -14.94
CA ARG A 67 -18.87 23.50 -15.74
C ARG A 67 -17.51 24.14 -15.99
N LYS A 68 -17.48 25.41 -16.43
CA LYS A 68 -16.23 26.12 -16.73
C LYS A 68 -15.29 26.23 -15.52
N ILE A 69 -15.84 26.47 -14.32
CA ILE A 69 -15.08 26.51 -13.07
C ILE A 69 -14.57 25.14 -12.68
N GLN A 70 -15.39 24.09 -12.83
CA GLN A 70 -14.96 22.73 -12.56
C GLN A 70 -13.86 22.27 -13.52
N GLU A 71 -14.02 22.51 -14.82
CA GLU A 71 -13.01 22.22 -15.85
C GLU A 71 -11.70 22.95 -15.54
N LYS A 72 -11.76 24.23 -15.15
CA LYS A 72 -10.60 24.99 -14.70
C LYS A 72 -9.91 24.33 -13.49
N ARG A 73 -10.67 23.86 -12.49
CA ARG A 73 -10.10 23.14 -11.33
C ARG A 73 -9.40 21.86 -11.78
N MET A 74 -9.96 21.14 -12.76
CA MET A 74 -9.39 19.88 -13.28
C MET A 74 -8.16 20.09 -14.17
N ARG A 75 -8.06 21.18 -14.93
CA ARG A 75 -6.83 21.52 -15.70
C ARG A 75 -5.58 21.62 -14.82
N LYS A 76 -5.74 22.00 -13.54
CA LYS A 76 -4.62 21.98 -12.59
C LYS A 76 -4.10 20.55 -12.35
N MET A 77 -4.98 19.55 -12.32
CA MET A 77 -4.58 18.14 -12.18
C MET A 77 -3.83 17.66 -13.42
N GLU A 78 -4.26 18.07 -14.62
CA GLU A 78 -3.53 17.80 -15.87
C GLU A 78 -2.15 18.44 -15.88
N GLY A 79 -2.03 19.67 -15.36
CA GLY A 79 -0.75 20.36 -15.18
C GLY A 79 0.17 19.58 -14.24
N VAL A 80 -0.32 19.22 -13.06
CA VAL A 80 0.44 18.42 -12.09
C VAL A 80 0.89 17.09 -12.69
N LEU A 81 0.03 16.37 -13.42
CA LEU A 81 0.38 15.09 -14.02
C LEU A 81 1.62 15.17 -14.93
N LYS A 82 1.76 16.26 -15.70
CA LYS A 82 2.92 16.49 -16.58
C LYS A 82 4.23 16.71 -15.81
N ASP A 83 4.14 17.25 -14.60
CA ASP A 83 5.30 17.52 -13.75
C ASP A 83 5.68 16.32 -12.86
N LEU A 84 4.81 15.30 -12.77
CA LEU A 84 5.07 14.08 -12.01
C LEU A 84 5.76 13.04 -12.89
N GLU A 85 6.81 12.42 -12.36
CA GLU A 85 7.47 11.29 -13.04
C GLU A 85 6.51 10.09 -13.17
N PRO A 86 6.38 9.49 -14.37
CA PRO A 86 5.61 8.27 -14.56
C PRO A 86 6.27 7.07 -13.86
N PRO A 87 5.49 6.01 -13.56
CA PRO A 87 6.05 4.77 -13.04
C PRO A 87 7.05 4.19 -14.05
N LYS A 88 8.12 3.58 -13.53
CA LYS A 88 9.18 2.98 -14.35
C LYS A 88 9.35 1.53 -13.94
N LEU A 89 9.49 0.67 -14.94
CA LEU A 89 9.84 -0.73 -14.73
C LEU A 89 11.32 -0.81 -14.32
N GLU A 90 11.57 -1.45 -13.18
CA GLU A 90 12.93 -1.69 -12.67
C GLU A 90 13.23 -3.19 -12.77
N GLY A 91 14.20 -3.57 -13.60
CA GLY A 91 14.56 -4.96 -13.88
C GLY A 91 14.48 -5.31 -15.38
N PRO A 92 14.67 -6.60 -15.74
CA PRO A 92 14.57 -7.06 -17.13
C PRO A 92 13.15 -6.89 -17.68
N LYS A 93 13.02 -6.50 -18.96
CA LYS A 93 11.71 -6.36 -19.61
C LYS A 93 11.00 -7.70 -19.78
N ASP A 94 11.76 -8.75 -20.14
CA ASP A 94 11.23 -10.09 -20.38
C ASP A 94 11.17 -10.95 -19.10
N ALA A 95 10.65 -10.36 -18.01
CA ALA A 95 10.53 -11.05 -16.73
C ALA A 95 9.42 -12.11 -16.74
N GLU A 96 9.62 -13.19 -16.00
CA GLU A 96 8.61 -14.19 -15.70
C GLU A 96 7.49 -13.63 -14.83
N VAL A 97 7.84 -12.71 -13.91
CA VAL A 97 6.89 -12.09 -12.97
C VAL A 97 7.24 -10.62 -12.72
N THR A 98 6.21 -9.78 -12.73
CA THR A 98 6.27 -8.37 -12.37
C THR A 98 5.61 -8.15 -11.02
N LEU A 99 6.43 -7.73 -10.04
CA LEU A 99 5.94 -7.35 -8.73
C LEU A 99 5.50 -5.87 -8.77
N VAL A 100 4.20 -5.67 -8.60
CA VAL A 100 3.58 -4.35 -8.62
C VAL A 100 3.39 -3.88 -7.17
N GLY A 101 3.84 -2.68 -6.84
CA GLY A 101 3.72 -2.19 -5.46
C GLY A 101 3.69 -0.68 -5.32
N TRP A 102 3.37 -0.22 -4.12
CA TRP A 102 3.26 1.20 -3.78
C TRP A 102 3.73 1.45 -2.34
N GLY A 103 3.98 2.71 -2.00
CA GLY A 103 4.39 3.12 -0.64
C GLY A 103 5.67 2.43 -0.14
N SER A 104 5.64 1.97 1.11
CA SER A 104 6.80 1.33 1.77
C SER A 104 7.24 0.01 1.12
N CYS A 105 6.41 -0.60 0.26
CA CYS A 105 6.72 -1.87 -0.36
C CYS A 105 7.88 -1.77 -1.39
N LYS A 106 8.29 -0.57 -1.81
CA LYS A 106 9.36 -0.40 -2.82
C LYS A 106 10.65 -1.14 -2.47
N GLY A 107 11.14 -0.92 -1.24
CA GLY A 107 12.44 -1.45 -0.83
C GLY A 107 12.43 -2.97 -0.71
N VAL A 108 11.42 -3.49 -0.02
CA VAL A 108 11.28 -4.93 0.24
C VAL A 108 11.00 -5.74 -1.04
N ILE A 109 10.22 -5.19 -1.99
CA ILE A 109 10.04 -5.80 -3.31
C ILE A 109 11.38 -5.81 -4.07
N GLY A 110 12.12 -4.70 -4.06
CA GLY A 110 13.41 -4.62 -4.75
C GLY A 110 14.42 -5.64 -4.23
N GLU A 111 14.44 -5.90 -2.93
CA GLU A 111 15.27 -6.96 -2.33
C GLU A 111 14.78 -8.36 -2.70
N ALA A 112 13.46 -8.60 -2.69
CA ALA A 112 12.88 -9.87 -3.13
C ALA A 112 13.18 -10.16 -4.61
N VAL A 113 13.12 -9.15 -5.48
CA VAL A 113 13.53 -9.22 -6.90
C VAL A 113 14.97 -9.71 -7.04
N LYS A 114 15.89 -9.16 -6.22
CA LYS A 114 17.29 -9.58 -6.22
C LYS A 114 17.44 -11.06 -5.81
N ILE A 115 16.80 -11.45 -4.70
CA ILE A 115 16.86 -12.82 -4.16
C ILE A 115 16.30 -13.84 -5.16
N LEU A 116 15.16 -13.54 -5.79
CA LEU A 116 14.56 -14.38 -6.84
C LEU A 116 15.48 -14.51 -8.05
N GLY A 117 16.11 -13.40 -8.47
CA GLY A 117 17.13 -13.37 -9.53
C GLY A 117 18.31 -14.30 -9.26
N GLU A 118 18.84 -14.27 -8.03
CA GLU A 118 19.92 -15.17 -7.59
C GLU A 118 19.50 -16.66 -7.58
N GLN A 119 18.20 -16.93 -7.50
CA GLN A 119 17.62 -18.27 -7.53
C GLN A 119 17.16 -18.73 -8.93
N GLY A 120 17.49 -17.96 -9.97
CA GLY A 120 17.23 -18.32 -11.36
C GLY A 120 15.82 -18.04 -11.85
N ILE A 121 15.00 -17.33 -11.07
CA ILE A 121 13.72 -16.77 -11.52
C ILE A 121 14.04 -15.37 -12.06
N ALA A 122 13.45 -14.96 -13.18
CA ALA A 122 13.64 -13.61 -13.73
C ALA A 122 12.49 -12.68 -13.33
N PRO A 123 12.55 -11.96 -12.20
CA PRO A 123 11.55 -10.97 -11.83
C PRO A 123 11.92 -9.55 -12.26
N ASN A 124 10.92 -8.67 -12.29
CA ASN A 124 11.11 -7.22 -12.25
C ASN A 124 10.10 -6.58 -11.28
N GLN A 125 10.24 -5.28 -11.03
CA GLN A 125 9.27 -4.52 -10.23
C GLN A 125 8.73 -3.30 -10.95
N LEU A 126 7.47 -2.98 -10.68
CA LEU A 126 6.81 -1.75 -11.09
C LEU A 126 6.26 -1.03 -9.86
N HIS A 127 6.89 0.08 -9.49
CA HIS A 127 6.52 0.84 -8.31
C HIS A 127 5.74 2.11 -8.64
N PHE A 128 4.60 2.30 -7.98
CA PHE A 128 3.76 3.48 -8.10
C PHE A 128 3.96 4.43 -6.91
N LYS A 129 4.43 5.63 -7.22
CA LYS A 129 4.66 6.70 -6.24
C LYS A 129 3.47 7.65 -6.09
N TYR A 130 2.75 7.92 -7.18
CA TYR A 130 1.69 8.91 -7.23
C TYR A 130 0.34 8.23 -7.46
N MET A 131 -0.59 8.43 -6.53
CA MET A 131 -1.94 7.84 -6.59
C MET A 131 -2.93 8.72 -7.34
N LEU A 132 -2.76 10.05 -7.26
CA LEU A 132 -3.58 11.03 -7.96
C LEU A 132 -2.78 12.33 -8.20
N PRO A 133 -2.75 12.88 -9.43
CA PRO A 133 -3.25 12.28 -10.66
C PRO A 133 -2.45 11.01 -11.04
N PHE A 134 -3.08 10.08 -11.75
CA PHE A 134 -2.50 8.76 -12.05
C PHE A 134 -2.04 8.68 -13.51
N HIS A 135 -0.85 8.14 -13.75
CA HIS A 135 -0.28 7.95 -15.09
C HIS A 135 -0.86 6.68 -15.75
N SER A 136 -2.16 6.68 -16.01
CA SER A 136 -2.90 5.49 -16.46
C SER A 136 -2.38 4.93 -17.78
N LYS A 137 -2.02 5.80 -18.72
CA LYS A 137 -1.56 5.40 -20.05
C LYS A 137 -0.21 4.69 -19.96
N GLU A 138 0.76 5.33 -19.33
CA GLU A 138 2.13 4.82 -19.16
C GLU A 138 2.12 3.53 -18.32
N ALA A 139 1.29 3.49 -17.27
CA ALA A 139 1.10 2.28 -16.47
C ALA A 139 0.57 1.12 -17.31
N LEU A 140 -0.48 1.35 -18.11
CA LEU A 140 -1.10 0.32 -18.93
C LEU A 140 -0.17 -0.18 -20.04
N GLU A 141 0.61 0.71 -20.66
CA GLU A 141 1.63 0.35 -21.65
C GLU A 141 2.67 -0.62 -21.07
N ILE A 142 3.15 -0.38 -19.84
CA ILE A 142 4.09 -1.28 -19.17
C ILE A 142 3.40 -2.60 -18.81
N LEU A 143 2.22 -2.54 -18.21
CA LEU A 143 1.51 -3.71 -17.67
C LEU A 143 1.07 -4.70 -18.76
N ASN A 144 0.71 -4.22 -19.96
CA ASN A 144 0.32 -5.10 -21.06
C ASN A 144 1.46 -5.96 -21.61
N GLU A 145 2.71 -5.56 -21.37
CA GLU A 145 3.90 -6.32 -21.77
C GLU A 145 4.35 -7.33 -20.69
N CYS A 146 3.75 -7.28 -19.49
CA CYS A 146 4.07 -8.18 -18.39
C CYS A 146 3.43 -9.56 -18.61
N LYS A 147 4.20 -10.63 -18.39
CA LYS A 147 3.70 -12.02 -18.51
C LYS A 147 2.79 -12.44 -17.35
N LYS A 148 3.16 -12.03 -16.14
CA LYS A 148 2.46 -12.33 -14.88
C LYS A 148 2.66 -11.15 -13.94
N THR A 149 1.59 -10.65 -13.36
CA THR A 149 1.59 -9.48 -12.48
C THR A 149 1.09 -9.86 -11.09
N VAL A 150 1.86 -9.48 -10.07
CA VAL A 150 1.53 -9.77 -8.66
C VAL A 150 1.55 -8.46 -7.89
N CYS A 151 0.40 -8.03 -7.37
CA CYS A 151 0.33 -6.84 -6.53
C CYS A 151 0.73 -7.18 -5.09
N VAL A 152 1.72 -6.47 -4.55
CA VAL A 152 2.21 -6.63 -3.18
C VAL A 152 1.81 -5.40 -2.37
N GLU A 153 0.97 -5.59 -1.35
CA GLU A 153 0.47 -4.47 -0.54
C GLU A 153 0.05 -4.86 0.88
N VAL A 154 0.20 -3.91 1.81
CA VAL A 154 -0.12 -4.10 3.24
C VAL A 154 -1.55 -3.65 3.53
N ASN A 155 -2.52 -4.39 3.02
CA ASN A 155 -3.93 -4.25 3.42
C ASN A 155 -4.73 -5.50 3.02
N TYR A 156 -5.86 -5.71 3.71
CA TYR A 156 -6.70 -6.90 3.51
C TYR A 156 -7.44 -6.95 2.16
N THR A 157 -7.75 -5.80 1.56
CA THR A 157 -8.72 -5.75 0.45
C THR A 157 -8.08 -5.67 -0.94
N GLY A 158 -6.76 -5.48 -1.00
CA GLY A 158 -6.07 -5.21 -2.25
C GLY A 158 -6.42 -3.83 -2.82
N GLN A 159 -6.37 -2.78 -1.98
CA GLN A 159 -6.86 -1.44 -2.36
C GLN A 159 -6.12 -0.87 -3.58
N PHE A 160 -4.80 -1.04 -3.65
CA PHE A 160 -4.03 -0.55 -4.78
C PHE A 160 -4.35 -1.33 -6.05
N ALA A 161 -4.47 -2.66 -5.98
CA ALA A 161 -4.91 -3.45 -7.13
C ALA A 161 -6.27 -2.98 -7.67
N ARG A 162 -7.22 -2.66 -6.77
CA ARG A 162 -8.54 -2.11 -7.15
C ARG A 162 -8.43 -0.71 -7.75
N HIS A 163 -7.59 0.16 -7.19
CA HIS A 163 -7.33 1.49 -7.72
C HIS A 163 -6.70 1.43 -9.11
N LEU A 164 -5.66 0.60 -9.29
CA LEU A 164 -5.02 0.36 -10.58
C LEU A 164 -6.04 -0.09 -11.62
N ARG A 165 -6.93 -1.03 -11.26
CA ARG A 165 -8.01 -1.47 -12.14
C ARG A 165 -9.01 -0.38 -12.46
N ALA A 166 -9.36 0.48 -11.51
CA ALA A 166 -10.27 1.60 -11.75
C ALA A 166 -9.66 2.64 -12.71
N GLU A 167 -8.36 2.93 -12.56
CA GLU A 167 -7.66 3.95 -13.36
C GLU A 167 -7.26 3.46 -14.76
N THR A 168 -7.03 2.15 -14.94
CA THR A 168 -6.45 1.60 -16.19
C THR A 168 -7.30 0.52 -16.86
N GLY A 169 -8.26 -0.07 -16.15
CA GLY A 169 -8.95 -1.30 -16.57
C GLY A 169 -8.11 -2.58 -16.40
N PHE A 170 -6.82 -2.49 -16.08
CA PHE A 170 -5.94 -3.64 -15.92
C PHE A 170 -6.24 -4.39 -14.61
N SER A 171 -6.35 -5.71 -14.68
CA SER A 171 -6.49 -6.56 -13.50
C SER A 171 -5.20 -7.33 -13.30
N VAL A 172 -4.60 -7.22 -12.11
CA VAL A 172 -3.43 -8.03 -11.75
C VAL A 172 -3.83 -9.51 -11.66
N ASP A 173 -2.88 -10.39 -11.96
CA ASP A 173 -3.14 -11.83 -11.97
C ASP A 173 -3.28 -12.39 -10.55
N ASP A 174 -2.46 -11.90 -9.61
CA ASP A 174 -2.43 -12.34 -8.22
C ASP A 174 -2.10 -11.19 -7.25
N THR A 175 -2.29 -11.45 -5.96
CA THR A 175 -1.98 -10.50 -4.88
C THR A 175 -1.23 -11.18 -3.74
N ILE A 176 -0.25 -10.50 -3.17
CA ILE A 176 0.40 -10.83 -1.91
C ILE A 176 0.01 -9.75 -0.90
N LEU A 177 -0.83 -10.13 0.06
CA LEU A 177 -1.42 -9.22 1.03
C LEU A 177 -0.90 -9.52 2.43
N LYS A 178 -0.60 -8.47 3.21
CA LYS A 178 -0.27 -8.56 4.64
C LYS A 178 -1.08 -7.53 5.42
N TYR A 179 -1.58 -7.91 6.60
CA TYR A 179 -2.52 -7.08 7.39
C TYR A 179 -2.50 -7.41 8.88
N ASP A 180 -1.39 -7.97 9.36
CA ASP A 180 -1.13 -8.33 10.76
C ASP A 180 -0.50 -7.18 11.57
N GLY A 181 -0.13 -6.08 10.92
CA GLY A 181 0.48 -4.90 11.54
C GLY A 181 2.00 -4.81 11.36
N GLU A 182 2.64 -5.85 10.81
CA GLU A 182 4.08 -5.89 10.58
C GLU A 182 4.43 -5.57 9.11
N PRO A 183 5.61 -4.98 8.84
CA PRO A 183 6.07 -4.77 7.48
C PRO A 183 6.36 -6.10 6.78
N PHE A 184 6.39 -6.08 5.44
CA PHE A 184 6.86 -7.25 4.69
C PHE A 184 8.33 -7.52 4.94
N GLU A 185 8.68 -8.80 4.85
CA GLU A 185 10.04 -9.28 4.76
C GLU A 185 10.31 -9.75 3.31
N PRO A 186 11.52 -9.58 2.77
CA PRO A 186 11.84 -10.01 1.41
C PRO A 186 11.58 -11.51 1.21
N ALA A 187 11.94 -12.33 2.20
CA ALA A 187 11.74 -13.78 2.17
C ALA A 187 10.26 -14.17 2.04
N PHE A 188 9.36 -13.47 2.74
CA PHE A 188 7.92 -13.69 2.63
C PHE A 188 7.43 -13.49 1.20
N ILE A 189 7.88 -12.42 0.53
CA ILE A 189 7.51 -12.15 -0.87
C ILE A 189 8.09 -13.23 -1.79
N VAL A 190 9.36 -13.61 -1.61
CA VAL A 190 10.04 -14.64 -2.42
C VAL A 190 9.26 -15.96 -2.39
N GLU A 191 8.88 -16.44 -1.21
CA GLU A 191 8.18 -17.72 -1.06
C GLU A 191 6.75 -17.67 -1.63
N ASN A 192 6.05 -16.55 -1.47
CA ASN A 192 4.74 -16.36 -2.09
C ASN A 192 4.84 -16.31 -3.63
N VAL A 193 5.84 -15.61 -4.19
CA VAL A 193 6.05 -15.57 -5.65
C VAL A 193 6.32 -16.96 -6.20
N LYS A 194 7.19 -17.75 -5.58
CA LYS A 194 7.44 -19.14 -5.99
C LYS A 194 6.17 -19.99 -5.95
N SER A 195 5.36 -19.83 -4.90
CA SER A 195 4.10 -20.55 -4.75
C SER A 195 3.12 -20.19 -5.87
N ILE A 196 2.98 -18.90 -6.18
CA ILE A 196 2.15 -18.40 -7.29
C ILE A 196 2.63 -18.96 -8.63
N LEU A 197 3.94 -18.93 -8.91
CA LEU A 197 4.50 -19.46 -10.16
C LEU A 197 4.33 -20.98 -10.31
N GLN A 198 4.27 -21.71 -9.19
CA GLN A 198 3.97 -23.14 -9.17
C GLN A 198 2.46 -23.45 -9.24
N GLY A 199 1.60 -22.42 -9.30
CA GLY A 199 0.15 -22.57 -9.25
C GLY A 199 -0.37 -23.09 -7.90
N LYS A 200 0.43 -22.98 -6.83
CA LYS A 200 0.01 -23.34 -5.48
C LYS A 200 -0.79 -22.18 -4.89
N THR A 201 -1.97 -22.47 -4.36
CA THR A 201 -2.74 -21.53 -3.56
C THR A 201 -1.93 -21.14 -2.32
N ALA A 202 -2.01 -19.87 -1.88
CA ALA A 202 -1.38 -19.43 -0.64
C ALA A 202 -1.78 -20.37 0.51
N SER A 203 -0.80 -20.95 1.19
CA SER A 203 -1.07 -21.84 2.31
C SER A 203 -1.63 -21.03 3.47
N VAL A 204 -2.74 -21.49 4.03
CA VAL A 204 -3.29 -20.99 5.30
C VAL A 204 -2.72 -21.75 6.50
N ASP A 205 -1.73 -22.61 6.26
CA ASP A 205 -1.02 -23.32 7.30
C ASP A 205 -0.30 -22.32 8.23
N VAL A 206 -0.38 -22.61 9.51
CA VAL A 206 0.31 -21.93 10.60
C VAL A 206 1.81 -22.00 10.35
N THR A 207 2.43 -20.82 10.23
CA THR A 207 3.88 -20.70 10.11
C THR A 207 4.57 -20.97 11.46
N GLU A 208 5.90 -21.09 11.47
CA GLU A 208 6.65 -21.21 12.74
C GLU A 208 6.39 -19.99 13.66
N GLU A 209 6.23 -18.82 13.06
CA GLU A 209 5.97 -17.56 13.78
C GLU A 209 4.54 -17.50 14.32
N ASP A 210 3.54 -17.93 13.54
CA ASP A 210 2.17 -18.08 14.04
C ASP A 210 2.13 -19.08 15.21
N ALA A 211 2.83 -20.21 15.08
CA ALA A 211 2.94 -21.21 16.15
C ALA A 211 3.57 -20.62 17.41
N ARG A 212 4.59 -19.76 17.26
CA ARG A 212 5.24 -19.03 18.37
C ARG A 212 4.27 -18.08 19.06
N GLU A 213 3.50 -17.29 18.31
CA GLU A 213 2.52 -16.37 18.86
C GLU A 213 1.37 -17.12 19.56
N ILE A 214 0.89 -18.22 18.97
CA ILE A 214 -0.07 -19.12 19.60
C ILE A 214 0.48 -19.65 20.94
N ALA A 215 1.78 -20.01 21.00
CA ALA A 215 2.41 -20.45 22.23
C ALA A 215 2.52 -19.33 23.28
N TYR A 216 2.89 -18.11 22.89
CA TYR A 216 2.91 -16.96 23.81
C TYR A 216 1.51 -16.65 24.36
N HIS A 217 0.49 -16.73 23.50
CA HIS A 217 -0.91 -16.57 23.92
C HIS A 217 -1.34 -17.67 24.91
N TYR A 218 -0.98 -18.93 24.63
CA TYR A 218 -1.26 -20.06 25.53
C TYR A 218 -0.55 -19.89 26.88
N ILE A 219 0.74 -19.52 26.88
CA ILE A 219 1.52 -19.27 28.10
C ILE A 219 0.85 -18.20 28.96
N ARG A 220 0.50 -17.06 28.37
CA ARG A 220 -0.12 -15.94 29.09
C ARG A 220 -1.44 -16.34 29.73
N THR A 221 -2.19 -17.21 29.08
CA THR A 221 -3.52 -17.64 29.52
C THR A 221 -3.46 -18.78 30.54
N HIS A 222 -2.48 -19.69 30.44
CA HIS A 222 -2.49 -20.96 31.19
C HIS A 222 -1.26 -21.24 32.06
N LEU A 223 -0.08 -20.72 31.72
CA LEU A 223 1.18 -21.09 32.38
C LEU A 223 1.81 -19.93 33.18
N GLY A 224 1.41 -18.69 32.91
CA GLY A 224 1.92 -17.49 33.56
C GLY A 224 3.30 -17.04 33.06
N ASP A 225 3.81 -15.96 33.63
CA ASP A 225 4.96 -15.23 33.08
C ASP A 225 6.34 -15.85 33.37
N SER A 226 6.42 -16.96 34.10
CA SER A 226 7.68 -17.62 34.46
C SER A 226 8.29 -18.47 33.34
N VAL A 227 7.58 -18.68 32.24
CA VAL A 227 8.00 -19.54 31.12
C VAL A 227 7.95 -18.82 29.77
N ARG A 228 8.65 -19.35 28.77
CA ARG A 228 8.67 -18.84 27.38
C ARG A 228 8.84 -19.96 26.35
N PRO A 229 8.43 -19.76 25.08
CA PRO A 229 8.83 -20.63 23.97
C PRO A 229 10.36 -20.62 23.78
N ASN A 230 10.90 -21.75 23.32
CA ASN A 230 12.31 -21.92 23.01
C ASN A 230 12.52 -22.45 21.59
N SER A 231 12.49 -23.78 21.40
CA SER A 231 12.62 -24.40 20.08
C SER A 231 11.23 -24.70 19.51
N ILE A 232 11.08 -24.47 18.20
CA ILE A 232 9.85 -24.74 17.45
C ILE A 232 10.24 -25.58 16.24
N GLN A 233 9.58 -26.73 16.08
CA GLN A 233 9.86 -27.66 15.00
C GLN A 233 8.60 -28.45 14.63
N ILE A 234 8.51 -28.94 13.41
CA ILE A 234 7.42 -29.84 13.04
C ILE A 234 7.64 -31.17 13.77
N GLY A 235 6.64 -31.61 14.53
CA GLY A 235 6.68 -32.85 15.28
C GLY A 235 6.70 -34.08 14.35
N ASN A 236 7.36 -35.16 14.79
CA ASN A 236 7.48 -36.41 14.03
C ASN A 236 6.17 -37.23 13.97
N GLY A 237 5.04 -36.69 14.41
CA GLY A 237 3.76 -37.39 14.53
C GLY A 237 2.59 -36.54 14.03
N VAL A 238 1.44 -37.20 13.88
CA VAL A 238 0.17 -36.58 13.50
C VAL A 238 -0.72 -36.60 14.73
N LEU A 239 -1.25 -35.44 15.13
CA LEU A 239 -2.24 -35.32 16.20
C LEU A 239 -3.53 -34.81 15.57
N ALA A 240 -4.67 -35.41 15.95
CA ALA A 240 -5.98 -35.06 15.40
C ALA A 240 -6.01 -34.96 13.86
N ASP A 241 -5.36 -35.92 13.19
CA ASP A 241 -5.29 -36.04 11.73
C ASP A 241 -4.57 -34.89 10.98
N GLU A 242 -3.73 -34.11 11.68
CA GLU A 242 -2.81 -33.16 11.03
C GLU A 242 -1.39 -33.15 11.62
N PRO A 243 -0.38 -32.71 10.84
CA PRO A 243 0.94 -32.39 11.38
C PRO A 243 0.85 -31.28 12.42
N THR A 244 1.75 -31.29 13.40
CA THR A 244 1.77 -30.27 14.45
C THR A 244 3.15 -29.65 14.62
N TRP A 245 3.17 -28.36 14.94
CA TRP A 245 4.32 -27.73 15.58
C TRP A 245 4.49 -28.26 17.00
N CYS A 246 5.69 -28.74 17.32
CA CYS A 246 6.13 -29.07 18.67
C CYS A 246 6.98 -27.91 19.19
N ILE A 247 6.48 -27.24 20.22
CA ILE A 247 7.04 -26.02 20.78
C ILE A 247 7.55 -26.34 22.17
N GLU A 248 8.86 -26.31 22.35
CA GLU A 248 9.47 -26.48 23.66
C GLU A 248 9.26 -25.23 24.50
N ILE A 249 8.69 -25.41 25.68
CA ILE A 249 8.48 -24.34 26.66
C ILE A 249 9.50 -24.52 27.78
N VAL A 250 10.24 -23.45 28.08
CA VAL A 250 11.30 -23.44 29.11
C VAL A 250 11.02 -22.40 30.18
N LYS A 251 11.55 -22.60 31.39
CA LYS A 251 11.54 -21.60 32.46
C LYS A 251 12.45 -20.43 32.08
N LYS A 252 12.01 -19.20 32.29
CA LYS A 252 12.80 -18.00 31.98
C LYS A 252 14.06 -17.87 32.85
N GLU A 253 13.99 -18.34 34.10
CA GLU A 253 15.05 -18.18 35.09
C GLU A 253 16.32 -18.98 34.76
N ASN A 254 16.16 -20.25 34.37
CA ASN A 254 17.29 -21.18 34.21
C ASN A 254 17.31 -21.88 32.84
N GLY A 255 16.32 -21.66 31.97
CA GLY A 255 16.21 -22.31 30.68
C GLY A 255 15.85 -23.79 30.74
N GLU A 256 15.53 -24.34 31.91
CA GLU A 256 15.11 -25.73 32.04
C GLU A 256 13.78 -25.98 31.33
N LYS A 257 13.68 -27.14 30.70
CA LYS A 257 12.46 -27.58 30.04
C LYS A 257 11.31 -27.66 31.04
N ASN A 258 10.21 -27.00 30.72
CA ASN A 258 8.96 -27.03 31.47
C ASN A 258 7.94 -27.99 30.84
N GLY A 259 8.00 -28.19 29.52
CA GLY A 259 7.13 -29.09 28.78
C GLY A 259 7.08 -28.76 27.30
N ASP A 260 6.23 -29.45 26.57
CA ASP A 260 6.03 -29.28 25.12
C ASP A 260 4.58 -28.90 24.82
N LEU A 261 4.37 -27.88 23.99
CA LEU A 261 3.07 -27.48 23.46
C LEU A 261 2.95 -27.92 21.99
N TYR A 262 1.82 -28.50 21.62
CA TYR A 262 1.53 -28.99 20.27
C TYR A 262 0.44 -28.14 19.63
N VAL A 263 0.76 -27.52 18.49
CA VAL A 263 -0.14 -26.64 17.74
C VAL A 263 -0.34 -27.21 16.33
N GLY A 264 -1.59 -27.31 15.87
CA GLY A 264 -1.92 -27.80 14.53
C GLY A 264 -1.30 -26.95 13.43
N LEU A 265 -0.64 -27.59 12.46
CA LEU A 265 0.02 -26.90 11.36
C LEU A 265 -1.00 -26.29 10.39
N ARG A 266 -2.18 -26.88 10.21
CA ARG A 266 -3.22 -26.36 9.33
C ARG A 266 -4.28 -25.57 10.08
N THR A 267 -4.64 -26.00 11.30
CA THR A 267 -5.74 -25.38 12.05
C THR A 267 -5.34 -24.30 13.05
N GLY A 268 -4.07 -24.30 13.51
CA GLY A 268 -3.65 -23.47 14.65
C GLY A 268 -4.26 -23.86 15.99
N SER A 269 -4.95 -24.99 16.06
CA SER A 269 -5.52 -25.49 17.31
C SER A 269 -4.40 -25.92 18.25
N THR A 270 -4.46 -25.46 19.51
CA THR A 270 -3.60 -25.97 20.58
C THR A 270 -4.11 -27.34 21.02
N TYR A 271 -3.57 -28.41 20.44
CA TYR A 271 -4.07 -29.77 20.68
C TYR A 271 -3.67 -30.34 22.03
N MET A 272 -2.45 -30.05 22.48
CA MET A 272 -1.91 -30.71 23.66
C MET A 272 -0.83 -29.87 24.33
N TRP A 273 -0.93 -29.74 25.64
CA TRP A 273 0.16 -29.33 26.51
C TRP A 273 0.67 -30.54 27.28
N LYS A 274 1.96 -30.84 27.15
CA LYS A 274 2.62 -31.97 27.82
C LYS A 274 3.64 -31.43 28.82
N PRO A 275 3.27 -31.24 30.10
CA PRO A 275 4.22 -30.78 31.12
C PRO A 275 5.33 -31.80 31.32
N LEU A 276 6.53 -31.34 31.65
CA LEU A 276 7.61 -32.19 32.10
C LEU A 276 7.20 -32.78 33.45
N VAL A 277 6.96 -34.10 33.50
CA VAL A 277 6.60 -34.77 34.75
C VAL A 277 7.84 -34.82 35.62
N THR A 278 7.85 -34.04 36.71
CA THR A 278 8.81 -34.21 37.80
C THR A 278 8.46 -35.52 38.52
N THR A 279 9.31 -36.54 38.36
CA THR A 279 9.35 -37.72 39.24
C THR A 279 9.77 -37.34 40.64
#